data_AF-A0A4S1FYK2-F1
#
_entry.id   AF-A0A4S1FYK2-F1
#
_cell.length_a   1.000
_cell.length_b   1.000
_cell.length_c   1.000
_cell.angle_alpha   90.00
_cell.angle_beta   90.00
_cell.angle_gamma   90.00
#
_symmetry.space_group_name_H-M   'P 1'
#
loop_
_entity.id
_entity.type
_entity.pdbx_description
1 polymer ?
#
loop_
_entity_poly.entity_id
_entity_poly.type
_entity_poly.pdbx_seq_one_letter_code
_entity_poly.pdbx_strand_id
1 'polypeptide(L)' 'LSAAAGKRHGMIKRSNKFIRDARGTMVLAEPDGKKVIKNFLPNGL' A
#
# COMPACT_ATOMS: atom_id res chain seq x y z
N LEU A 1 2.19 -5.74 5.00
CA LEU A 1 0.95 -5.16 4.44
C LEU A 1 1.13 -3.64 4.35
N SER A 2 0.72 -2.99 3.26
CA SER A 2 0.85 -1.55 3.06
C SER A 2 -0.46 -0.92 2.57
N ALA A 3 -0.70 0.36 2.89
CA ALA A 3 -1.89 1.07 2.47
C ALA A 3 -1.81 1.48 0.98
N ALA A 4 -2.95 1.50 0.29
CA ALA A 4 -3.02 1.90 -1.11
C ALA A 4 -2.64 3.38 -1.30
N ALA A 5 -1.78 3.65 -2.28
CA ALA A 5 -1.34 5.00 -2.63
C ALA A 5 -2.44 5.78 -3.39
N GLY A 6 -2.41 7.12 -3.29
CA GLY A 6 -3.27 7.99 -4.09
C GLY A 6 -4.67 8.26 -3.51
N LYS A 7 -4.94 7.88 -2.27
CA LYS A 7 -6.22 8.11 -1.57
C LYS A 7 -6.16 9.22 -0.49
N ARG A 8 -5.31 10.24 -0.69
CA ARG A 8 -5.12 11.33 0.29
C ARG A 8 -5.93 12.59 -0.01
N HIS A 9 -6.06 12.98 -1.28
CA HIS A 9 -6.74 14.20 -1.70
C HIS A 9 -7.33 14.05 -3.12
N GLY A 10 -8.21 14.98 -3.53
CA GLY A 10 -8.79 14.97 -4.87
C GLY A 10 -9.83 13.87 -5.11
N MET A 11 -10.45 13.34 -4.04
CA MET A 11 -11.34 12.18 -4.13
C MET A 11 -12.64 12.44 -4.88
N ILE A 12 -13.08 13.70 -4.95
CA ILE A 12 -14.22 14.13 -5.79
C ILE A 12 -14.01 13.78 -7.27
N LYS A 13 -12.75 13.75 -7.75
CA LYS A 13 -12.42 13.47 -9.15
C LYS A 13 -12.16 12.00 -9.46
N ARG A 14 -12.20 11.11 -8.45
CA ARG A 14 -11.94 9.68 -8.63
C ARG A 14 -13.25 8.91 -8.60
N SER A 15 -13.32 7.78 -9.29
CA SER A 15 -14.51 6.94 -9.29
C SER A 15 -14.75 6.28 -7.94
N ASN A 16 -16.02 6.00 -7.61
CA ASN A 16 -16.41 5.30 -6.38
C ASN A 16 -15.78 3.90 -6.28
N LYS A 17 -15.51 3.25 -7.42
CA LYS A 17 -14.83 1.94 -7.48
C LYS A 17 -13.40 2.04 -6.92
N PHE A 18 -12.63 3.03 -7.39
CA PHE A 18 -11.27 3.26 -6.91
C PHE A 18 -11.22 3.53 -5.39
N ILE A 19 -12.17 4.31 -4.87
CA ILE A 19 -12.26 4.63 -3.43
C ILE A 19 -12.50 3.36 -2.60
N ARG A 20 -13.30 2.43 -3.12
CA ARG A 20 -13.62 1.16 -2.45
C ARG A 20 -12.42 0.21 -2.46
N ASP A 21 -11.79 0.04 -3.61
CA ASP A 21 -10.67 -0.87 -3.80
C ASP A 21 -9.44 -0.41 -2.97
N ALA A 22 -9.22 0.90 -2.88
CA ALA A 22 -8.13 1.50 -2.10
C ALA A 22 -8.45 1.70 -0.60
N ARG A 23 -9.51 1.07 -0.05
CA ARG A 23 -9.85 1.18 1.39
C ARG A 23 -8.98 0.29 2.28
N GLY A 24 -8.62 -0.89 1.80
CA GLY A 24 -7.87 -1.87 2.56
C GLY A 24 -6.35 -1.68 2.50
N THR A 25 -5.66 -2.60 3.16
CA THR A 25 -4.23 -2.82 2.98
C THR A 25 -4.00 -3.86 1.89
N MET A 26 -2.86 -3.77 1.21
CA MET A 26 -2.44 -4.69 0.18
C MET A 26 -1.19 -5.45 0.64
N VAL A 27 -0.99 -6.64 0.08
CA VAL A 27 0.27 -7.38 0.20
C VAL A 27 1.33 -6.65 -0.65
N LEU A 28 2.52 -6.47 -0.08
CA LEU A 28 3.63 -5.86 -0.78
C LEU A 28 4.08 -6.78 -1.92
N ALA A 29 4.50 -6.19 -3.04
CA ALA A 29 5.17 -6.97 -4.07
C ALA A 29 6.41 -7.64 -3.48
N GLU A 30 6.64 -8.91 -3.82
CA GLU A 30 7.77 -9.70 -3.34
C GLU A 30 9.14 -8.98 -3.39
N PRO A 31 9.52 -8.29 -4.48
CA PRO A 31 10.80 -7.57 -4.52
C PRO A 31 10.89 -6.43 -3.51
N ASP A 32 9.80 -5.70 -3.28
CA ASP A 32 9.77 -4.58 -2.31
C ASP A 32 9.72 -5.10 -0.87
N GLY A 33 8.99 -6.19 -0.63
CA GLY A 33 8.99 -6.88 0.67
C GLY A 33 10.39 -7.31 1.08
N LYS A 34 11.15 -7.96 0.18
CA LYS A 34 12.54 -8.40 0.44
C LYS A 34 13.47 -7.24 0.79
N LYS A 35 13.37 -6.12 0.08
CA LYS A 35 14.19 -4.91 0.36
C LYS A 35 13.82 -4.28 1.70
N VAL A 36 12.53 -4.19 2.01
CA VAL A 36 12.04 -3.60 3.26
C VAL A 36 12.49 -4.44 4.45
N ILE A 37 12.37 -5.77 4.38
CA ILE A 37 12.83 -6.66 5.45
C ILE A 37 14.34 -6.53 5.66
N LYS A 38 15.12 -6.66 4.59
CA LYS A 38 16.59 -6.66 4.67
C LYS A 38 17.19 -5.36 5.22
N ASN A 39 16.63 -4.21 4.84
CA ASN A 39 17.25 -2.91 5.13
C ASN A 39 16.56 -2.12 6.24
N PHE A 40 15.27 -2.35 6.48
CA PHE A 40 14.46 -1.51 7.37
C PHE A 40 13.79 -2.26 8.51
N LEU A 41 13.70 -3.60 8.44
CA LEU A 41 13.15 -4.44 9.52
C LEU A 41 14.13 -5.55 9.89
N PRO A 42 15.25 -5.23 10.56
CA PRO A 42 16.30 -6.21 10.88
C PRO A 42 15.83 -7.37 11.79
N ASN A 43 14.72 -7.19 12.51
CA ASN A 43 14.07 -8.21 13.33
C ASN A 43 12.65 -8.54 12.85
N GLY A 44 12.28 -8.15 11.64
CA GLY A 44 10.98 -8.45 11.06
C GLY A 44 10.94 -9.89 10.57
N LEU A 45 10.15 -10.72 11.25
CA LEU A 45 9.78 -12.08 10.85
C LEU A 45 9.15 -12.12 9.44
#